data_AF-A0A7W3IJF2-F1
#
_entry.id   AF-A0A7W3IJF2-F1
#
_cell.length_a   1.000
_cell.length_b   1.000
_cell.length_c   1.000
_cell.angle_alpha   90.00
_cell.angle_beta   90.00
_cell.angle_gamma   90.00
#
_symmetry.space_group_name_H-M   'P 1'
#
loop_
_entity.id
_entity.type
_entity.pdbx_description
1 polymer ?
#
loop_
_entity_poly.entity_id
_entity_poly.type
_entity_poly.pdbx_seq_one_letter_code
_entity_poly.pdbx_strand_id
1 'polypeptide(L)'
;LTASGQTSWHGFAEAIFAEALAAGVLAKVPTVEAISSSEYPTPARRPSWSVLDNRRLQQDFGIELPAWQDGLKRVMAEVARA
;
A
#
# COMPACT_ATOMS: atom_id res chain seq x y z
N LEU A 1 -5.63 13.26 -5.38
CA LEU A 1 -4.97 13.22 -4.05
C LEU A 1 -4.57 11.78 -3.80
N THR A 2 -3.34 11.51 -3.38
CA THR A 2 -2.87 10.16 -2.99
C THR A 2 -2.11 10.26 -1.68
N ALA A 3 -2.12 9.22 -0.84
CA ALA A 3 -1.27 9.21 0.35
C ALA A 3 0.21 9.47 -0.02
N SER A 4 0.99 9.98 0.93
CA SER A 4 2.41 10.23 0.72
C SER A 4 3.22 8.93 0.79
N GLY A 5 4.45 8.99 0.26
CA GLY A 5 5.32 7.83 0.10
C GLY A 5 5.03 7.04 -1.17
N GLN A 6 5.72 5.91 -1.29
CA GLN A 6 5.62 5.00 -2.44
C GLN A 6 5.87 3.56 -1.98
N THR A 7 5.37 2.60 -2.74
CA THR A 7 5.66 1.18 -2.57
C THR A 7 5.36 0.42 -3.87
N SER A 8 5.80 -0.82 -3.97
CA SER A 8 5.36 -1.75 -5.01
C SER A 8 4.12 -2.53 -4.55
N TRP A 9 3.46 -3.24 -5.46
CA TRP A 9 2.37 -4.18 -5.08
C TRP A 9 2.86 -5.27 -4.12
N HIS A 10 4.09 -5.75 -4.33
CA HIS A 10 4.73 -6.71 -3.45
C HIS A 10 4.95 -6.14 -2.04
N GLY A 11 5.57 -4.95 -1.93
CA GLY A 11 5.80 -4.31 -0.63
C GLY A 11 4.51 -3.91 0.10
N PHE A 12 3.45 -3.59 -0.64
CA PHE A 12 2.12 -3.37 -0.04
C PHE A 12 1.53 -4.66 0.52
N ALA A 13 1.65 -5.79 -0.18
CA ALA A 13 1.20 -7.09 0.29
C ALA A 13 1.97 -7.56 1.53
N GLU A 14 3.30 -7.39 1.57
CA GLU A 14 4.12 -7.68 2.75
C GLU A 14 3.66 -6.87 3.97
N ALA A 15 3.38 -5.57 3.79
CA ALA A 15 2.88 -4.73 4.86
C ALA A 15 1.50 -5.17 5.37
N ILE A 16 0.58 -5.58 4.47
CA ILE A 16 -0.73 -6.12 4.86
C ILE A 16 -0.55 -7.36 5.75
N PHE A 17 0.29 -8.32 5.35
CA PHE A 17 0.50 -9.53 6.13
C PHE A 17 1.20 -9.23 7.47
N ALA A 18 2.13 -8.29 7.51
CA ALA A 18 2.78 -7.86 8.74
C ALA A 18 1.77 -7.27 9.74
N GLU A 19 0.87 -6.39 9.28
CA GLU A 19 -0.20 -5.82 10.11
C GLU A 19 -1.20 -6.89 10.57
N ALA A 20 -1.56 -7.85 9.70
CA ALA A 20 -2.44 -8.97 10.06
C ALA A 20 -1.83 -9.89 11.13
N LEU A 21 -0.51 -10.14 11.07
CA LEU A 21 0.21 -10.87 12.12
C LEU A 21 0.22 -10.07 13.42
N ALA A 22 0.56 -8.77 13.35
CA ALA A 22 0.60 -7.91 14.53
C ALA A 22 -0.76 -7.79 15.24
N ALA A 23 -1.85 -7.81 14.46
CA ALA A 23 -3.22 -7.79 14.97
C ALA A 23 -3.72 -9.17 15.47
N GLY A 24 -2.93 -10.24 15.33
CA GLY A 24 -3.32 -11.59 15.74
C GLY A 24 -4.34 -12.27 14.81
N VAL A 25 -4.63 -11.68 13.64
CA VAL A 25 -5.51 -12.28 12.63
C VAL A 25 -4.83 -13.48 11.97
N LEU A 26 -3.51 -13.41 11.78
CA LEU A 26 -2.70 -14.51 11.29
C LEU A 26 -1.76 -15.00 12.38
N ALA A 27 -1.59 -16.31 12.48
CA ALA A 27 -0.57 -16.91 13.34
C ALA A 27 0.84 -16.85 12.73
N LYS A 28 0.93 -16.69 11.40
CA LYS A 28 2.19 -16.64 10.64
C LYS A 28 2.00 -15.87 9.34
N VAL A 29 3.03 -15.12 8.95
CA VAL A 29 3.11 -14.44 7.64
C VAL A 29 3.52 -15.45 6.55
N PRO A 30 2.79 -15.51 5.42
CA PRO A 30 3.21 -16.31 4.27
C PRO A 30 4.43 -15.67 3.58
N THR A 31 5.19 -16.48 2.84
CA THR A 31 6.22 -15.95 1.95
C THR A 31 5.53 -15.22 0.79
N VAL A 32 5.89 -13.96 0.55
CA VAL A 32 5.40 -13.16 -0.58
C VAL A 32 6.47 -13.15 -1.66
N GLU A 33 6.29 -13.97 -2.70
CA GLU A 33 7.23 -14.05 -3.82
C GLU A 33 7.02 -12.86 -4.76
N ALA A 34 8.09 -12.11 -5.02
CA ALA A 34 8.06 -11.00 -5.96
C ALA A 34 8.11 -11.52 -7.41
N ILE A 35 7.28 -10.94 -8.27
CA ILE A 35 7.29 -11.20 -9.72
C ILE A 35 7.36 -9.88 -10.50
N SER A 36 7.87 -9.95 -11.72
CA SER A 36 7.75 -8.88 -12.71
C SER A 36 6.34 -8.83 -13.31
N SER A 37 5.94 -7.65 -13.80
CA SER A 37 4.65 -7.50 -14.49
C SER A 37 4.52 -8.36 -15.75
N SER A 38 5.65 -8.76 -16.36
CA SER A 38 5.68 -9.65 -17.54
C SER A 38 5.34 -11.11 -17.22
N GLU A 39 5.59 -11.55 -15.98
CA GLU A 39 5.27 -12.91 -15.55
C GLU A 39 3.76 -13.13 -15.36
N TYR A 40 2.99 -12.05 -15.20
CA TYR A 40 1.54 -12.09 -15.08
C TYR A 40 0.87 -11.03 -15.98
N PRO A 41 0.74 -11.30 -17.30
CA PRO A 41 0.23 -10.33 -18.25
C PRO A 41 -1.27 -10.05 -18.05
N THR A 42 -1.66 -8.79 -18.23
CA THR A 42 -3.06 -8.36 -18.15
C THR A 42 -3.50 -7.71 -19.46
N PRO A 43 -4.80 -7.78 -19.86
CA PRO A 43 -5.26 -7.23 -21.14
C PRO A 43 -4.99 -5.73 -21.29
N ALA A 44 -5.13 -4.97 -20.19
CA ALA A 44 -4.89 -3.54 -20.16
C ALA A 44 -3.49 -3.23 -19.63
N ARG A 45 -2.70 -2.50 -20.41
CA ARG A 45 -1.34 -2.10 -20.00
C ARG A 45 -1.37 -1.29 -18.71
N ARG A 46 -0.58 -1.72 -17.73
CA ARG A 46 -0.38 -1.01 -16.46
C ARG A 46 0.90 -0.18 -16.54
N PRO A 47 0.91 1.09 -16.09
CA PRO A 47 2.13 1.85 -15.95
C PRO A 47 3.08 1.18 -14.95
N SER A 48 4.38 1.18 -15.22
CA SER A 48 5.40 0.69 -14.30
C SER A 48 5.64 1.65 -13.12
N TRP A 49 5.25 2.91 -13.26
CA TRP A 49 5.38 3.95 -12.25
C TRP A 49 4.07 4.74 -12.16
N SER A 50 3.49 4.81 -10.97
CA SER A 50 2.20 5.50 -10.73
C SER A 50 2.20 6.38 -9.48
N VAL A 51 3.39 6.68 -8.93
CA VAL A 51 3.53 7.61 -7.80
C VAL A 51 3.23 9.02 -8.29
N LEU A 52 2.35 9.73 -7.57
CA LEU A 52 1.95 11.10 -7.88
C LEU A 52 2.59 12.08 -6.90
N ASP A 53 2.91 13.27 -7.41
CA ASP A 53 3.44 14.38 -6.62
C ASP A 53 2.30 15.24 -6.06
N ASN A 54 2.22 15.33 -4.73
CA ASN A 54 1.21 16.12 -4.03
C ASN A 54 1.68 17.54 -3.64
N ARG A 55 2.86 18.00 -4.08
CA ARG A 55 3.41 19.31 -3.67
C ARG A 55 2.48 20.48 -3.96
N ARG A 56 1.79 20.49 -5.10
CA ARG A 56 0.83 21.57 -5.44
C ARG A 56 -0.33 21.64 -4.45
N LEU A 57 -0.85 20.49 -4.00
CA LEU A 57 -1.90 20.45 -3.00
C LEU A 57 -1.41 21.05 -1.67
N GLN A 58 -0.21 20.68 -1.24
CA GLN A 58 0.39 21.18 -0.01
C GLN A 58 0.64 22.70 -0.09
N GLN A 59 1.15 23.18 -1.22
CA GLN A 59 1.44 24.60 -1.43
C GLN A 59 0.19 25.46 -1.54
N ASP A 60 -0.77 25.04 -2.36
CA ASP A 60 -1.94 25.86 -2.70
C ASP A 60 -2.99 25.83 -1.57
N PHE A 61 -3.05 24.74 -0.79
CA PHE A 61 -4.10 24.53 0.21
C PHE A 61 -3.60 24.21 1.63
N GLY A 62 -2.30 24.06 1.85
CA GLY A 62 -1.74 23.69 3.17
C GLY A 62 -2.10 22.26 3.61
N ILE A 63 -2.55 21.40 2.70
CA ILE A 63 -2.98 20.03 3.01
C ILE A 63 -1.81 19.06 2.85
N GLU A 64 -1.38 18.48 3.97
CA GLU A 64 -0.41 17.38 3.99
C GLU A 64 -1.14 16.03 4.04
N LEU A 65 -0.76 15.12 3.14
CA LEU A 65 -1.35 13.78 3.09
C LEU A 65 -0.48 12.80 3.89
N PRO A 66 -1.09 11.97 4.76
CA PRO A 66 -0.36 11.06 5.63
C PRO A 66 0.38 10.00 4.83
N ALA A 67 1.34 9.33 5.46
CA ALA A 67 2.05 8.21 4.85
C ALA A 67 1.05 7.09 4.55
N TRP A 68 1.23 6.37 3.43
CA TRP A 68 0.30 5.32 3.03
C TRP A 68 0.13 4.22 4.11
N GLN A 69 1.17 3.97 4.91
CA GLN A 69 1.16 3.02 6.01
C GLN A 69 0.16 3.39 7.10
N ASP A 70 -0.07 4.68 7.36
CA ASP A 70 -1.02 5.12 8.38
C ASP A 70 -2.45 4.75 7.98
N GLY A 71 -2.78 4.93 6.69
CA GLY A 71 -4.05 4.48 6.12
C GLY A 71 -4.20 2.97 6.17
N LEU A 72 -3.15 2.22 5.81
CA LEU A 72 -3.15 0.76 5.89
C LEU A 72 -3.42 0.27 7.32
N LYS A 73 -2.66 0.77 8.31
CA LYS A 73 -2.81 0.41 9.73
C LYS A 73 -4.22 0.62 10.22
N ARG A 74 -4.82 1.77 9.86
CA ARG A 74 -6.21 2.08 10.23
C ARG A 74 -7.18 1.04 9.68
N VAL A 75 -7.10 0.74 8.38
CA VAL A 75 -8.00 -0.25 7.74
C VAL A 75 -7.78 -1.64 8.32
N MET A 76 -6.54 -2.05 8.55
CA MET A 76 -6.23 -3.36 9.14
C MET A 76 -6.77 -3.48 10.57
N ALA A 77 -6.71 -2.42 11.37
CA ALA A 77 -7.31 -2.39 12.70
C ALA A 77 -8.85 -2.48 12.66
N GLU A 78 -9.50 -1.91 11.64
CA GLU A 78 -10.94 -2.05 11.43
C GLU A 78 -11.30 -3.48 10.99
N VAL A 79 -10.54 -4.06 10.05
CA VAL A 79 -10.74 -5.44 9.56
C VAL A 79 -10.52 -6.47 10.67
N ALA A 80 -9.52 -6.29 11.53
CA ALA A 80 -9.22 -7.21 12.63
C ALA A 80 -10.29 -7.23 13.74
N ARG A 81 -11.19 -6.25 13.76
CA ARG A 81 -12.29 -6.16 14.73
C ARG A 81 -13.61 -6.77 14.24
N ALA A 82 -13.70 -7.08 12.94
CA ALA A 82 -14.87 -7.68 12.32
C ALA A 82 -14.86 -9.21 12.51
#